data_AF-A0A252E5S7-F1
#
_entry.id   AF-A0A252E5S7-F1
#
_cell.length_a   1.000
_cell.length_b   1.000
_cell.length_c   1.000
_cell.angle_alpha   90.00
_cell.angle_beta   90.00
_cell.angle_gamma   90.00
#
_symmetry.space_group_name_H-M   'P 1'
#
loop_
_entity.id
_entity.type
_entity.pdbx_description
1 polymer ?
#
loop_
_entity_poly.entity_id
_entity_poly.type
_entity_poly.pdbx_seq_one_letter_code
_entity_poly.pdbx_strand_id
1 'polypeptide(L)' 'MRYFVLATDYDGTLATDGHVNEKTLAAMERFRASRKKLILVTGRELDDLQRVFQRIDLFCDRALVVLIG' A
#
# COMPACT_ATOMS: atom_id res chain seq x y z
N MET A 1 -4.30 -7.15 -21.17
CA MET A 1 -3.65 -7.75 -19.99
C MET A 1 -4.52 -7.51 -18.75
N ARG A 2 -4.75 -8.54 -17.93
CA ARG A 2 -5.54 -8.43 -16.69
C ARG A 2 -4.64 -8.73 -15.51
N TYR A 3 -4.30 -7.71 -14.74
CA TYR A 3 -3.51 -7.84 -13.51
C TYR A 3 -4.42 -8.21 -12.33
N PHE A 4 -3.97 -9.14 -11.50
CA PHE A 4 -4.69 -9.62 -10.32
C PHE A 4 -4.09 -9.14 -9.00
N VAL A 5 -2.83 -8.72 -9.03
CA VAL A 5 -2.06 -8.27 -7.87
C VAL A 5 -1.31 -7.01 -8.24
N LEU A 6 -1.29 -6.04 -7.33
CA LEU A 6 -0.39 -4.88 -7.38
C LEU A 6 0.51 -4.93 -6.15
N ALA A 7 1.82 -5.06 -6.39
CA ALA A 7 2.85 -4.93 -5.37
C ALA A 7 3.52 -3.55 -5.52
N THR A 8 3.68 -2.80 -4.43
CA THR A 8 4.15 -1.41 -4.47
C THR A 8 4.85 -1.03 -3.17
N ASP A 9 5.80 -0.09 -3.24
CA ASP A 9 6.43 0.51 -2.07
C ASP A 9 5.60 1.70 -1.53
N TYR A 10 5.88 2.10 -0.30
CA TYR A 10 5.26 3.25 0.34
C TYR A 10 5.95 4.56 -0.04
N ASP A 11 7.19 4.76 0.40
CA ASP A 11 7.89 6.05 0.31
C ASP A 11 8.32 6.36 -1.12
N GLY A 12 8.01 7.57 -1.60
CA GLY A 12 8.35 7.98 -2.96
C GLY A 12 7.58 7.26 -4.07
N THR A 13 6.69 6.31 -3.71
CA THR A 13 5.85 5.57 -4.67
C THR A 13 4.36 5.84 -4.44
N LEU A 14 3.80 5.40 -3.30
CA LEU A 14 2.42 5.72 -2.92
C LEU A 14 2.33 7.06 -2.20
N ALA A 15 3.31 7.34 -1.35
CA ALA A 15 3.40 8.55 -0.58
C ALA A 15 4.41 9.53 -1.20
N THR A 16 3.98 10.77 -1.37
CA THR A 16 4.87 11.90 -1.66
C THR A 16 4.95 12.74 -0.39
N ASP A 17 6.17 13.00 0.10
CA ASP A 17 6.41 13.67 1.38
C ASP A 17 5.64 13.04 2.55
N GLY A 18 5.60 11.71 2.58
CA GLY A 18 4.93 10.92 3.62
C GLY A 18 3.40 10.85 3.51
N HIS A 19 2.80 11.53 2.54
CA HIS A 19 1.34 11.60 2.37
C HIS A 19 0.88 10.89 1.10
N VAL A 20 -0.11 10.01 1.25
CA VAL A 20 -0.83 9.39 0.11
C VAL A 20 -1.99 10.30 -0.25
N ASN A 21 -2.03 10.76 -1.50
CA ASN A 21 -3.11 11.63 -1.95
C ASN A 21 -4.46 10.88 -2.11
N GLU A 22 -5.56 11.62 -2.04
CA GLU A 22 -6.92 11.05 -2.12
C GLU A 22 -7.20 10.32 -3.43
N LYS A 23 -6.63 10.78 -4.55
CA LYS A 23 -6.81 10.12 -5.85
C LYS A 23 -6.19 8.72 -5.88
N THR A 24 -5.03 8.56 -5.27
CA THR A 24 -4.34 7.28 -5.10
C THR A 24 -5.15 6.36 -4.20
N LEU A 25 -5.65 6.86 -3.05
CA LEU A 25 -6.53 6.11 -2.16
C LEU A 25 -7.79 5.61 -2.89
N ALA A 26 -8.50 6.49 -3.60
CA ALA A 26 -9.67 6.12 -4.37
C ALA A 26 -9.36 5.10 -5.48
N ALA A 27 -8.17 5.17 -6.10
CA ALA A 27 -7.73 4.19 -7.08
C ALA A 27 -7.47 2.80 -6.45
N MET A 28 -6.85 2.77 -5.27
CA MET A 28 -6.62 1.55 -4.51
C MET A 28 -7.92 0.90 -4.04
N GLU A 29 -8.89 1.70 -3.58
CA GLU A 29 -10.23 1.22 -3.22
C GLU A 29 -10.95 0.57 -4.41
N ARG A 30 -10.97 1.23 -5.57
CA ARG A 30 -11.54 0.65 -6.80
C ARG A 30 -10.81 -0.62 -7.23
N PHE A 31 -9.48 -0.65 -7.06
CA PHE A 31 -8.68 -1.82 -7.40
C PHE A 31 -9.06 -3.02 -6.52
N ARG A 32 -9.17 -2.82 -5.21
CA ARG A 32 -9.60 -3.84 -4.25
C ARG A 32 -11.05 -4.28 -4.50
N ALA A 33 -11.96 -3.36 -4.79
CA ALA A 33 -13.35 -3.67 -5.12
C ALA A 33 -13.47 -4.63 -6.33
N SER A 34 -12.47 -4.63 -7.22
CA SER A 34 -12.39 -5.57 -8.35
C SER A 34 -11.85 -6.96 -8.01
N ARG A 35 -11.81 -7.33 -6.71
CA ARG A 35 -11.25 -8.59 -6.16
C ARG A 35 -9.76 -8.80 -6.50
N LYS A 36 -9.02 -7.72 -6.69
CA LYS A 36 -7.58 -7.75 -6.90
C LYS A 36 -6.87 -7.50 -5.58
N LYS A 37 -5.68 -8.09 -5.43
CA LYS A 37 -4.90 -8.04 -4.19
C LYS A 37 -3.91 -6.89 -4.23
N LEU A 38 -3.82 -6.16 -3.13
CA LEU A 38 -2.78 -5.15 -2.92
C LEU A 38 -1.74 -5.71 -1.96
N ILE A 39 -0.47 -5.59 -2.33
CA ILE A 39 0.68 -5.96 -1.51
C ILE A 39 1.54 -4.72 -1.34
N LEU A 40 1.73 -4.30 -0.09
CA LEU A 40 2.72 -3.29 0.23
C LEU A 40 4.07 -3.99 0.45
N VAL A 41 5.10 -3.50 -0.21
CA VAL A 41 6.49 -3.97 -0.13
C VAL A 41 7.32 -2.77 0.32
N THR A 42 7.55 -2.66 1.62
CA THR A 42 8.23 -1.49 2.20
C THR A 42 9.34 -1.90 3.16
N GLY A 43 10.36 -1.05 3.26
CA GLY A 43 11.39 -1.14 4.29
C GLY A 43 10.96 -0.60 5.66
N ARG A 44 9.82 0.08 5.75
CA ARG A 44 9.30 0.61 7.02
C ARG A 44 8.86 -0.52 7.95
N GLU A 45 9.19 -0.41 9.22
CA GLU A 45 8.56 -1.23 10.26
C GLU A 45 7.04 -0.99 10.29
N LEU A 46 6.29 -2.03 10.65
CA LEU A 46 4.83 -1.99 10.62
C LEU A 46 4.25 -0.89 11.52
N ASP A 47 4.80 -0.74 12.73
CA ASP A 47 4.33 0.25 13.70
C ASP A 47 4.56 1.68 13.20
N ASP A 48 5.71 1.94 12.59
CA ASP A 48 6.02 3.25 11.99
C ASP A 48 5.17 3.54 10.76
N LEU A 49 4.88 2.51 9.95
CA LEU A 49 3.97 2.64 8.83
C LEU A 49 2.55 2.97 9.31
N GLN A 50 2.04 2.31 10.36
CA GLN A 50 0.70 2.59 10.90
C GLN A 50 0.56 4.02 11.45
N ARG A 51 1.64 4.60 11.96
CA ARG A 51 1.67 6.00 12.43
C ARG A 51 1.48 7.00 11.29
N VAL A 52 2.08 6.74 10.13
CA VAL A 52 2.02 7.65 8.97
C VAL A 52 0.89 7.32 7.99
N PHE A 53 0.43 6.07 7.98
CA PHE A 53 -0.55 5.56 7.04
C PHE A 53 -1.67 4.79 7.76
N GLN A 54 -2.71 5.52 8.15
CA GLN A 54 -3.86 4.96 8.86
C GLN A 54 -4.74 4.04 7.99
N ARG A 55 -4.57 4.08 6.66
CA ARG A 55 -5.36 3.30 5.69
C ARG A 55 -4.72 1.96 5.32
N ILE A 56 -3.97 1.37 6.25
CA ILE A 56 -3.31 0.06 6.06
C ILE A 56 -4.33 -1.07 5.82
N ASP A 57 -5.58 -0.85 6.22
CA ASP A 57 -6.74 -1.70 5.92
C ASP A 57 -6.94 -1.91 4.41
N LEU A 58 -6.43 -1.03 3.55
CA LEU A 58 -6.45 -1.24 2.10
C LEU A 58 -5.62 -2.45 1.65
N PHE A 59 -4.69 -2.92 2.48
CA PHE A 59 -3.79 -4.05 2.23
C PHE A 59 -4.20 -5.34 2.97
N CYS A 60 -5.51 -5.60 3.14
CA CYS A 60 -6.04 -6.76 3.89
C CYS A 60 -5.60 -8.15 3.42
N ASP A 61 -5.10 -8.32 2.18
CA ASP A 61 -4.78 -9.65 1.66
C ASP A 61 -3.40 -10.15 2.13
N ARG A 62 -2.35 -9.33 1.97
CA ARG A 62 -0.98 -9.54 2.47
C ARG A 62 -0.20 -8.22 2.44
N ALA A 63 0.23 -7.71 3.59
CA ALA A 63 1.30 -6.72 3.64
C ALA A 63 2.64 -7.47 3.82
N LEU A 64 3.59 -7.27 2.92
CA LEU A 64 4.94 -7.83 3.04
C LEU A 64 5.86 -6.69 3.44
N VAL A 65 6.06 -6.52 4.75
CA VAL A 65 7.12 -5.64 5.24
C VAL A 65 8.45 -6.36 5.00
N VAL A 66 9.28 -5.80 4.12
CA VAL A 66 10.61 -6.32 3.84
C VAL A 66 11.57 -5.53 4.71
N LEU A 67 11.86 -6.07 5.90
CA LEU A 67 12.96 -5.59 6.73
C LEU A 67 14.26 -5.92 6.00
N ILE A 68 14.77 -4.98 5.20
CA ILE A 68 16.17 -5.05 4.76
C ILE A 68 16.98 -4.52 5.94
N GLY A 69 17.42 -5.46 6.79
CA GLY A 69 18.43 -5.18 7.82
C GLY A 69 19.78 -4.85 7.19
#